data_AF-A0A6M4IP46-F1
#
_entry.id   AF-A0A6M4IP46-F1
#
_cell.length_a   1.000
_cell.length_b   1.000
_cell.length_c   1.000
_cell.angle_alpha   90.00
_cell.angle_beta   90.00
_cell.angle_gamma   90.00
#
_symmetry.space_group_name_H-M   'P 1'
#
loop_
_entity.id
_entity.type
_entity.pdbx_description
1 polymer ?
#
loop_
_entity_poly.entity_id
_entity_poly.type
_entity_poly.pdbx_seq_one_letter_code
_entity_poly.pdbx_strand_id
1 'polypeptide(L)'
;MRYHVAAALTVVGAFLSPPTRTDTYPKNPNVDALNYAFTIELSDTTDLIVGEMALDVRFVGPGVRAVRLDLISASAAQGGKGMRVSGVTMNGAAIPYTHADDVLMVPLASAPVVNQRARLVVRYQGTPATGLKIGKNKYGDRTFFSDNWPDKGRHWLPIIDHPYDKATSEFIVTAPSHYQVVSNGLQVEISDVPGGRRRTHWKNSVPIAPWLYVLGAARFAVQHVGKFDGKAIETWVYAQDRDAGFADFATPTKDVLAYYSDYVGPFAYERLANIQSNSVSGGMEAASAILYSEGSVTGTGSVRWRNVVIHEIAHQWFGNAVTEADWDDVWLS
;
A
#
# COMPACT_ATOMS: atom_id res chain seq x y z
N MET A 1 -48.35 33.17 -55.10
CA MET A 1 -46.98 32.62 -55.13
C MET A 1 -46.46 32.66 -53.70
N ARG A 2 -45.96 31.52 -53.16
CA ARG A 2 -45.11 31.40 -51.94
C ARG A 2 -45.83 31.57 -50.58
N TYR A 3 -45.66 30.75 -49.54
CA TYR A 3 -45.08 29.41 -49.30
C TYR A 3 -45.77 28.88 -48.02
N HIS A 4 -46.16 27.60 -47.99
CA HIS A 4 -46.48 26.90 -46.75
C HIS A 4 -45.17 26.57 -46.01
N VAL A 5 -45.05 26.97 -44.74
CA VAL A 5 -43.97 26.51 -43.85
C VAL A 5 -44.58 25.50 -42.90
N ALA A 6 -44.29 24.22 -43.13
CA ALA A 6 -44.58 23.15 -42.20
C ALA A 6 -43.51 23.18 -41.09
N ALA A 7 -43.94 23.39 -39.84
CA ALA A 7 -43.07 23.25 -38.68
C ALA A 7 -42.90 21.74 -38.38
N ALA A 8 -41.71 21.21 -38.67
CA ALA A 8 -41.32 19.87 -38.26
C ALA A 8 -40.96 19.92 -36.76
N LEU A 9 -41.76 19.26 -35.92
CA LEU A 9 -41.44 19.04 -34.52
C LEU A 9 -40.40 17.91 -34.44
N THR A 10 -39.12 18.26 -34.32
CA THR A 10 -38.07 17.30 -34.05
C THR A 10 -38.10 16.96 -32.55
N VAL A 11 -38.66 15.81 -32.20
CA VAL A 11 -38.53 15.24 -30.85
C VAL A 11 -37.08 14.78 -30.70
N VAL A 12 -36.25 15.59 -30.05
CA VAL A 12 -34.93 15.17 -29.58
C VAL A 12 -35.16 14.26 -28.38
N GLY A 13 -35.12 12.94 -28.62
CA GLY A 13 -35.07 11.97 -27.55
C GLY A 13 -33.78 12.17 -26.77
N ALA A 14 -33.89 12.64 -25.52
CA ALA A 14 -32.77 12.61 -24.59
C ALA A 14 -32.46 11.15 -24.28
N PHE A 15 -31.44 10.59 -24.92
CA PHE A 15 -30.81 9.37 -24.45
C PHE A 15 -30.11 9.71 -23.14
N LEU A 16 -30.81 9.51 -22.03
CA LEU A 16 -30.18 9.38 -20.73
C LEU A 16 -29.39 8.06 -20.76
N SER A 17 -28.10 8.14 -21.10
CA SER A 17 -27.18 7.06 -20.78
C SER A 17 -27.28 6.80 -19.28
N PRO A 18 -27.50 5.56 -18.83
CA PRO A 18 -27.43 5.27 -17.41
C PRO A 18 -26.04 5.67 -16.91
N PRO A 19 -25.91 6.22 -15.68
CA PRO A 19 -24.60 6.48 -15.11
C PRO A 19 -23.87 5.13 -15.01
N THR A 20 -22.91 4.90 -15.90
CA THR A 20 -22.01 3.77 -15.82
C THR A 20 -21.05 4.07 -14.66
N ARG A 21 -21.32 3.54 -13.47
CA ARG A 21 -20.25 3.26 -12.52
C ARG A 21 -19.58 1.98 -13.02
N THR A 22 -18.33 2.08 -13.43
CA THR A 22 -17.57 1.00 -14.08
C THR A 22 -16.77 0.19 -13.07
N ASP A 23 -16.50 0.72 -11.89
CA ASP A 23 -15.93 -0.07 -10.80
C ASP A 23 -16.93 -1.09 -10.25
N THR A 24 -16.62 -2.35 -10.54
CA THR A 24 -17.37 -3.53 -10.12
C THR A 24 -16.65 -4.29 -9.00
N TYR A 25 -15.55 -3.75 -8.48
CA TYR A 25 -14.78 -4.37 -7.43
C TYR A 25 -15.61 -4.46 -6.14
N PRO A 26 -15.66 -5.63 -5.46
CA PRO A 26 -16.48 -5.78 -4.26
C PRO A 26 -16.04 -4.84 -3.12
N LYS A 27 -17.02 -4.17 -2.50
CA LYS A 27 -16.82 -3.28 -1.34
C LYS A 27 -17.51 -3.85 -0.10
N ASN A 28 -17.09 -3.38 1.08
CA ASN A 28 -17.69 -3.67 2.38
C ASN A 28 -18.31 -2.39 2.99
N PRO A 29 -19.39 -1.83 2.43
CA PRO A 29 -19.88 -0.49 2.80
C PRO A 29 -20.31 -0.31 4.27
N ASN A 30 -20.53 -1.41 5.00
CA ASN A 30 -20.93 -1.40 6.42
C ASN A 30 -19.79 -1.85 7.36
N VAL A 31 -18.58 -2.00 6.84
CA VAL A 31 -17.38 -2.40 7.57
C VAL A 31 -16.31 -1.34 7.33
N ASP A 32 -15.72 -0.86 8.40
CA ASP A 32 -14.72 0.21 8.40
C ASP A 32 -13.44 -0.32 9.07
N ALA A 33 -12.35 -0.40 8.30
CA ALA A 33 -11.07 -0.84 8.81
C ALA A 33 -10.37 0.33 9.51
N LEU A 34 -10.10 0.19 10.81
CA LEU A 34 -9.50 1.27 11.60
C LEU A 34 -7.96 1.18 11.59
N ASN A 35 -7.44 -0.03 11.79
CA ASN A 35 -6.01 -0.30 11.85
C ASN A 35 -5.70 -1.73 11.40
N TYR A 36 -4.65 -1.88 10.63
CA TYR A 36 -4.03 -3.18 10.34
C TYR A 36 -2.66 -3.28 11.00
N ALA A 37 -2.38 -4.38 11.68
CA ALA A 37 -1.03 -4.73 12.13
C ALA A 37 -0.59 -6.03 11.47
N PHE A 38 0.44 -5.97 10.63
CA PHE A 38 1.00 -7.11 9.90
C PHE A 38 2.30 -7.55 10.55
N THR A 39 2.30 -8.72 11.16
CA THR A 39 3.52 -9.41 11.58
C THR A 39 3.99 -10.32 10.46
N ILE A 40 5.18 -10.07 9.90
CA ILE A 40 5.68 -10.77 8.70
C ILE A 40 7.08 -11.31 8.95
N GLU A 41 7.31 -12.55 8.52
CA GLU A 41 8.62 -13.18 8.50
C GLU A 41 9.16 -13.31 7.07
N LEU A 42 10.37 -12.81 6.86
CA LEU A 42 11.12 -12.92 5.60
C LEU A 42 12.30 -13.90 5.72
N SER A 43 12.73 -14.46 4.58
CA SER A 43 13.80 -15.46 4.52
C SER A 43 14.74 -15.25 3.32
N ASP A 44 16.04 -15.51 3.52
CA ASP A 44 17.02 -15.53 2.43
C ASP A 44 16.86 -16.72 1.48
N THR A 45 16.32 -17.83 1.98
CA THR A 45 16.37 -19.13 1.28
C THR A 45 15.07 -19.49 0.57
N THR A 46 13.99 -18.78 0.86
CA THR A 46 12.66 -19.04 0.27
C THR A 46 11.90 -17.75 0.05
N ASP A 47 11.07 -17.73 -0.99
CA ASP A 47 10.12 -16.65 -1.29
C ASP A 47 8.81 -16.79 -0.48
N LEU A 48 8.71 -17.81 0.38
CA LEU A 48 7.59 -17.95 1.31
C LEU A 48 7.69 -16.90 2.41
N ILE A 49 6.57 -16.21 2.65
CA ILE A 49 6.36 -15.36 3.83
C ILE A 49 5.43 -16.08 4.81
N VAL A 50 5.67 -15.88 6.10
CA VAL A 50 4.74 -16.26 7.18
C VAL A 50 4.17 -14.97 7.76
N GLY A 51 2.84 -14.90 7.85
CA GLY A 51 2.12 -13.69 8.22
C GLY A 51 1.10 -13.92 9.32
N GLU A 52 0.94 -12.91 10.18
CA GLU A 52 -0.23 -12.71 11.01
C GLU A 52 -0.72 -11.29 10.79
N MET A 53 -1.98 -11.12 10.40
CA MET A 53 -2.65 -9.83 10.31
C MET A 53 -3.61 -9.69 11.48
N ALA A 54 -3.55 -8.56 12.19
CA ALA A 54 -4.59 -8.13 13.12
C ALA A 54 -5.30 -6.90 12.58
N LEU A 55 -6.62 -6.97 12.42
CA LEU A 55 -7.49 -5.90 11.95
C LEU A 55 -8.40 -5.46 13.10
N ASP A 56 -8.28 -4.18 13.48
CA ASP A 56 -9.28 -3.52 14.30
C ASP A 56 -10.38 -2.96 13.39
N VAL A 57 -11.59 -3.49 13.53
CA VAL A 57 -12.72 -3.21 12.62
C VAL A 57 -13.89 -2.57 13.37
N ARG A 58 -14.61 -1.67 12.69
CA ARG A 58 -15.88 -1.09 13.15
C ARG A 58 -17.01 -1.44 12.18
N PHE A 59 -18.13 -1.89 12.71
CA PHE A 59 -19.33 -2.17 11.91
C PHE A 59 -20.22 -0.93 11.86
N VAL A 60 -20.24 -0.20 10.75
CA VAL A 60 -20.89 1.12 10.64
C VAL A 60 -22.34 1.07 10.15
N GLY A 61 -22.82 -0.09 9.72
CA GLY A 61 -24.19 -0.28 9.26
C GLY A 61 -24.80 -1.62 9.68
N PRO A 62 -26.13 -1.76 9.61
CA PRO A 62 -26.82 -2.98 9.98
C PRO A 62 -26.59 -4.12 8.96
N GLY A 63 -26.95 -5.35 9.35
CA GLY A 63 -27.04 -6.47 8.43
C GLY A 63 -25.71 -7.12 8.04
N VAL A 64 -24.59 -6.72 8.64
CA VAL A 64 -23.30 -7.39 8.42
C VAL A 64 -23.37 -8.82 8.93
N ARG A 65 -23.08 -9.79 8.05
CA ARG A 65 -23.07 -11.23 8.37
C ARG A 65 -21.68 -11.86 8.27
N ALA A 66 -20.76 -11.19 7.58
CA ALA A 66 -19.38 -11.63 7.44
C ALA A 66 -18.48 -10.41 7.20
N VAL A 67 -17.20 -10.56 7.55
CA VAL A 67 -16.14 -9.68 7.05
C VAL A 67 -15.51 -10.38 5.85
N ARG A 68 -15.47 -9.68 4.70
CA ARG A 68 -14.79 -10.13 3.49
C ARG A 68 -13.42 -9.45 3.41
N LEU A 69 -12.37 -10.23 3.24
CA LEU A 69 -11.03 -9.75 2.93
C LEU A 69 -10.56 -10.32 1.60
N ASP A 70 -9.94 -9.49 0.78
CA ASP A 70 -9.23 -9.89 -0.42
C ASP A 70 -7.95 -10.62 -0.02
N LEU A 71 -7.77 -11.85 -0.50
CA LEU A 71 -6.56 -12.62 -0.27
C LEU A 71 -6.43 -13.71 -1.34
N ILE A 72 -5.45 -13.58 -2.23
CA ILE A 72 -5.22 -14.54 -3.31
C ILE A 72 -4.93 -15.92 -2.74
N SER A 73 -5.66 -16.92 -3.22
CA SER A 73 -5.55 -18.32 -2.78
C SER A 73 -4.36 -19.00 -3.43
N ALA A 74 -3.59 -19.75 -2.65
CA ALA A 74 -2.53 -20.57 -3.22
C ALA A 74 -3.11 -21.63 -4.18
N SER A 75 -2.72 -21.59 -5.45
CA SER A 75 -3.30 -22.47 -6.48
C SER A 75 -2.26 -23.05 -7.44
N ALA A 76 -2.57 -24.22 -8.01
CA ALA A 76 -1.72 -24.83 -9.03
C ALA A 76 -1.61 -23.97 -10.30
N ALA A 77 -2.69 -23.26 -10.66
CA ALA A 77 -2.72 -22.35 -11.80
C ALA A 77 -1.73 -21.18 -11.66
N GLN A 78 -1.43 -20.76 -10.43
CA GLN A 78 -0.40 -19.75 -10.12
C GLN A 78 0.97 -20.37 -9.80
N GLY A 79 1.23 -21.61 -10.21
CA GLY A 79 2.49 -22.30 -9.93
C GLY A 79 2.71 -22.57 -8.44
N GLY A 80 1.64 -22.73 -7.67
CA GLY A 80 1.68 -22.90 -6.21
C GLY A 80 1.81 -21.59 -5.42
N LYS A 81 1.91 -20.44 -6.08
CA LYS A 81 1.89 -19.12 -5.45
C LYS A 81 0.48 -18.73 -4.99
N GLY A 82 0.42 -17.75 -4.10
CA GLY A 82 -0.75 -17.31 -3.34
C GLY A 82 -0.61 -17.65 -1.86
N MET A 83 -1.63 -17.30 -1.08
CA MET A 83 -1.63 -17.41 0.38
C MET A 83 -2.52 -18.57 0.83
N ARG A 84 -2.21 -19.14 2.00
CA ARG A 84 -3.02 -20.15 2.69
C ARG A 84 -3.27 -19.69 4.11
N VAL A 85 -4.54 -19.55 4.48
CA VAL A 85 -4.95 -19.20 5.84
C VAL A 85 -4.96 -20.46 6.71
N SER A 86 -4.28 -20.41 7.85
CA SER A 86 -4.18 -21.50 8.83
C SER A 86 -5.05 -21.30 10.07
N GLY A 87 -5.56 -20.09 10.29
CA GLY A 87 -6.47 -19.82 11.39
C GLY A 87 -6.99 -18.39 11.40
N VAL A 88 -8.20 -18.23 11.93
CA VAL A 88 -8.85 -16.94 12.11
C VAL A 88 -9.42 -16.87 13.53
N THR A 89 -9.19 -15.75 14.21
CA THR A 89 -9.81 -15.47 15.51
C THR A 89 -10.53 -14.13 15.50
N MET A 90 -11.63 -14.03 16.24
CA MET A 90 -12.35 -12.79 16.50
C MET A 90 -12.36 -12.54 18.00
N ASN A 91 -11.82 -11.42 18.44
CA ASN A 91 -11.66 -11.07 19.86
C ASN A 91 -10.96 -12.20 20.66
N GLY A 92 -9.97 -12.86 20.04
CA GLY A 92 -9.21 -13.96 20.64
C GLY A 92 -9.87 -15.34 20.58
N ALA A 93 -11.15 -15.44 20.21
CA ALA A 93 -11.82 -16.73 20.03
C ALA A 93 -11.66 -17.23 18.58
N ALA A 94 -11.30 -18.50 18.40
CA ALA A 94 -11.25 -19.11 17.07
C ALA A 94 -12.64 -19.13 16.43
N ILE A 95 -12.72 -18.81 15.13
CA ILE A 95 -13.97 -18.80 14.39
C ILE A 95 -13.85 -19.51 13.04
N PRO A 96 -14.94 -20.05 12.49
CA PRO A 96 -14.96 -20.59 11.14
C PRO A 96 -14.62 -19.52 10.10
N TYR A 97 -14.00 -19.94 9.01
CA TYR A 97 -13.73 -19.10 7.84
C TYR A 97 -13.72 -19.96 6.57
N THR A 98 -13.86 -19.31 5.43
CA THR A 98 -13.61 -19.91 4.11
C THR A 98 -12.57 -19.08 3.40
N HIS A 99 -11.52 -19.73 2.88
CA HIS A 99 -10.56 -19.10 1.96
C HIS A 99 -10.61 -19.85 0.63
N ALA A 100 -11.31 -19.26 -0.34
CA ALA A 100 -11.52 -19.82 -1.66
C ALA A 100 -11.77 -18.69 -2.66
N ASP A 101 -11.53 -18.96 -3.94
CA ASP A 101 -11.79 -18.02 -5.03
C ASP A 101 -11.21 -16.62 -4.76
N ASP A 102 -9.97 -16.61 -4.25
CA ASP A 102 -9.21 -15.39 -3.93
C ASP A 102 -9.82 -14.46 -2.86
N VAL A 103 -10.72 -15.01 -2.04
CA VAL A 103 -11.41 -14.28 -0.97
C VAL A 103 -11.37 -15.05 0.34
N LEU A 104 -11.05 -14.33 1.42
CA LEU A 104 -11.23 -14.79 2.79
C LEU A 104 -12.56 -14.27 3.34
N MET A 105 -13.50 -15.18 3.54
CA MET A 105 -14.80 -14.91 4.15
C MET A 105 -14.79 -15.32 5.61
N VAL A 106 -15.16 -14.39 6.49
CA VAL A 106 -15.19 -14.57 7.94
C VAL A 106 -16.62 -14.34 8.46
N PRO A 107 -17.46 -15.41 8.55
CA PRO A 107 -18.81 -15.30 9.06
C PRO A 107 -18.85 -14.84 10.53
N LEU A 108 -19.80 -13.97 10.85
CA LEU A 108 -20.06 -13.50 12.21
C LEU A 108 -21.12 -14.38 12.85
N ALA A 109 -20.88 -14.82 14.09
CA ALA A 109 -21.83 -15.66 14.84
C ALA A 109 -23.19 -14.99 15.09
N SER A 110 -23.20 -13.65 15.15
CA SER A 110 -24.40 -12.83 15.22
C SER A 110 -24.17 -11.51 14.48
N ALA A 111 -25.25 -10.85 14.07
CA ALA A 111 -25.13 -9.54 13.44
C ALA A 111 -24.58 -8.53 14.48
N PRO A 112 -23.52 -7.77 14.14
CA PRO A 112 -22.96 -6.79 15.05
C PRO A 112 -23.93 -5.62 15.23
N VAL A 113 -23.85 -4.99 16.41
CA VAL A 113 -24.51 -3.71 16.65
C VAL A 113 -23.80 -2.61 15.86
N VAL A 114 -24.52 -1.61 15.37
CA VAL A 114 -23.91 -0.45 14.71
C VAL A 114 -22.92 0.23 15.65
N ASN A 115 -21.75 0.58 15.14
CA ASN A 115 -20.55 1.06 15.83
C ASN A 115 -19.86 0.05 16.76
N GLN A 116 -20.29 -1.21 16.79
CA GLN A 116 -19.55 -2.25 17.48
C GLN A 116 -18.16 -2.39 16.85
N ARG A 117 -17.15 -2.54 17.71
CA ARG A 117 -15.78 -2.83 17.30
C ARG A 117 -15.45 -4.29 17.57
N ALA A 118 -14.56 -4.84 16.76
CA ALA A 118 -13.98 -6.16 16.99
C ALA A 118 -12.53 -6.18 16.51
N ARG A 119 -11.77 -7.18 16.97
CA ARG A 119 -10.42 -7.45 16.52
C ARG A 119 -10.36 -8.80 15.84
N LEU A 120 -10.13 -8.78 14.53
CA LEU A 120 -9.95 -9.97 13.70
C LEU A 120 -8.46 -10.27 13.57
N VAL A 121 -8.06 -11.52 13.78
CA VAL A 121 -6.67 -11.95 13.56
C VAL A 121 -6.65 -13.10 12.56
N VAL A 122 -5.83 -13.00 11.52
CA VAL A 122 -5.67 -13.99 10.45
C VAL A 122 -4.22 -14.46 10.41
N ARG A 123 -4.01 -15.76 10.57
CA ARG A 123 -2.69 -16.40 10.39
C ARG A 123 -2.64 -17.03 9.01
N TYR A 124 -1.57 -16.76 8.27
CA TYR A 124 -1.44 -17.19 6.89
C TYR A 124 0.03 -17.34 6.48
N GLN A 125 0.26 -18.03 5.38
CA GLN A 125 1.60 -18.14 4.79
C GLN A 125 1.49 -18.46 3.29
N GLY A 126 2.56 -18.19 2.55
CA GLY A 126 2.62 -18.53 1.13
C GLY A 126 3.68 -17.74 0.39
N THR A 127 3.84 -18.01 -0.90
CA THR A 127 4.68 -17.20 -1.78
C THR A 127 3.78 -16.19 -2.51
N PRO A 128 4.02 -14.88 -2.39
CA PRO A 128 3.24 -13.88 -3.11
C PRO A 128 3.18 -14.16 -4.61
N ALA A 129 1.98 -14.13 -5.19
CA ALA A 129 1.83 -14.30 -6.63
C ALA A 129 2.31 -13.07 -7.42
N THR A 130 2.00 -11.88 -6.88
CA THR A 130 2.57 -10.57 -7.22
C THR A 130 2.44 -9.68 -5.97
N GLY A 131 2.47 -8.35 -6.08
CA GLY A 131 2.21 -7.41 -4.97
C GLY A 131 3.40 -7.21 -4.03
N LEU A 132 4.14 -8.28 -3.73
CA LEU A 132 5.42 -8.23 -3.06
C LEU A 132 6.47 -8.88 -3.96
N LYS A 133 7.33 -8.05 -4.58
CA LYS A 133 8.44 -8.51 -5.39
C LYS A 133 9.55 -9.03 -4.49
N ILE A 134 9.73 -10.35 -4.51
CA ILE A 134 10.85 -11.03 -3.88
C ILE A 134 11.79 -11.47 -5.00
N GLY A 135 13.00 -10.93 -5.04
CA GLY A 135 13.88 -11.14 -6.18
C GLY A 135 15.23 -10.44 -6.07
N LYS A 136 16.00 -10.44 -7.14
CA LYS A 136 17.31 -9.78 -7.16
C LYS A 136 17.18 -8.33 -7.63
N ASN A 137 17.94 -7.42 -7.02
CA ASN A 137 18.17 -6.07 -7.56
C ASN A 137 19.21 -6.08 -8.70
N LYS A 138 19.52 -4.91 -9.28
CA LYS A 138 20.53 -4.74 -10.34
C LYS A 138 21.95 -5.23 -10.01
N TYR A 139 22.26 -5.46 -8.73
CA TYR A 139 23.54 -6.01 -8.25
C TYR A 139 23.49 -7.51 -7.96
N GLY A 140 22.34 -8.16 -8.17
CA GLY A 140 22.16 -9.58 -7.88
C GLY A 140 21.83 -9.90 -6.42
N ASP A 141 21.69 -8.89 -5.56
CA ASP A 141 21.32 -9.07 -4.15
C ASP A 141 19.82 -9.31 -4.03
N ARG A 142 19.44 -10.28 -3.18
CA ARG A 142 18.04 -10.57 -2.86
C ARG A 142 17.40 -9.40 -2.08
N THR A 143 16.22 -8.97 -2.49
CA THR A 143 15.44 -7.87 -1.90
C THR A 143 13.95 -8.23 -1.84
N PHE A 144 13.20 -7.45 -1.07
CA PHE A 144 11.75 -7.56 -0.91
C PHE A 144 11.15 -6.16 -1.05
N PHE A 145 10.29 -5.94 -2.03
CA PHE A 145 9.65 -4.63 -2.22
C PHE A 145 8.20 -4.79 -2.64
N SER A 146 7.31 -4.06 -1.99
CA SER A 146 5.91 -3.99 -2.41
C SER A 146 5.75 -3.26 -3.76
N ASP A 147 4.70 -3.65 -4.48
CA ASP A 147 4.12 -3.05 -5.69
C ASP A 147 2.62 -3.35 -5.59
N ASN A 148 1.91 -2.58 -4.77
CA ASN A 148 0.51 -2.87 -4.46
C ASN A 148 -0.47 -2.28 -5.48
N TRP A 149 -0.01 -1.48 -6.45
CA TRP A 149 -0.90 -0.81 -7.40
C TRP A 149 -1.48 -1.75 -8.47
N PRO A 150 -2.77 -1.62 -8.83
CA PRO A 150 -3.80 -0.86 -8.10
C PRO A 150 -4.37 -1.66 -6.93
N ASP A 151 -4.51 -2.98 -7.08
CA ASP A 151 -5.17 -3.92 -6.16
C ASP A 151 -4.32 -5.18 -5.95
N LYS A 152 -3.00 -4.99 -5.84
CA LYS A 152 -2.03 -6.08 -5.69
C LYS A 152 -1.69 -6.38 -4.24
N GLY A 153 -2.14 -5.57 -3.27
CA GLY A 153 -1.91 -5.81 -1.84
C GLY A 153 -2.47 -7.17 -1.39
N ARG A 154 -3.64 -7.55 -1.91
CA ARG A 154 -4.31 -8.85 -1.69
C ARG A 154 -3.48 -10.09 -2.06
N HIS A 155 -2.40 -9.93 -2.83
CA HIS A 155 -1.53 -11.06 -3.18
C HIS A 155 -0.64 -11.51 -2.02
N TRP A 156 -0.55 -10.72 -0.95
CA TRP A 156 0.31 -11.01 0.20
C TRP A 156 -0.21 -10.50 1.55
N LEU A 157 -1.26 -9.67 1.56
CA LEU A 157 -1.93 -9.17 2.76
C LEU A 157 -3.42 -9.52 2.72
N PRO A 158 -4.04 -9.97 3.82
CA PRO A 158 -5.49 -10.09 3.92
C PRO A 158 -6.08 -8.71 4.26
N ILE A 159 -6.61 -8.01 3.26
CA ILE A 159 -7.06 -6.61 3.37
C ILE A 159 -8.39 -6.38 2.64
N ILE A 160 -9.02 -5.24 2.88
CA ILE A 160 -10.07 -4.70 2.00
C ILE A 160 -9.34 -3.91 0.90
N ASP A 161 -9.06 -4.51 -0.26
CA ASP A 161 -8.09 -3.96 -1.22
C ASP A 161 -8.73 -2.94 -2.19
N HIS A 162 -9.14 -1.79 -1.64
CA HIS A 162 -9.78 -0.73 -2.44
C HIS A 162 -9.57 0.65 -1.79
N PRO A 163 -9.40 1.74 -2.57
CA PRO A 163 -9.16 3.09 -2.07
C PRO A 163 -10.27 3.71 -1.18
N TYR A 164 -11.49 3.17 -1.16
CA TYR A 164 -12.59 3.78 -0.38
C TYR A 164 -12.42 3.59 1.14
N ASP A 165 -11.63 2.60 1.56
CA ASP A 165 -11.45 2.22 2.96
C ASP A 165 -9.99 2.48 3.39
N LYS A 166 -9.75 3.67 3.96
CA LYS A 166 -8.43 4.05 4.49
C LYS A 166 -8.30 3.60 5.93
N ALA A 167 -7.16 3.01 6.27
CA ALA A 167 -6.84 2.59 7.63
C ALA A 167 -5.44 3.05 8.04
N THR A 168 -5.22 3.12 9.36
CA THR A 168 -3.86 3.16 9.90
C THR A 168 -3.20 1.79 9.74
N SER A 169 -1.87 1.74 9.78
CA SER A 169 -1.15 0.49 9.55
C SER A 169 0.15 0.35 10.32
N GLU A 170 0.50 -0.90 10.63
CA GLU A 170 1.73 -1.26 11.32
C GLU A 170 2.36 -2.47 10.61
N PHE A 171 3.67 -2.38 10.35
CA PHE A 171 4.45 -3.48 9.79
C PHE A 171 5.50 -3.91 10.82
N ILE A 172 5.32 -5.12 11.35
CA ILE A 172 6.22 -5.76 12.31
C ILE A 172 6.95 -6.89 11.59
N VAL A 173 8.16 -6.62 11.13
CA VAL A 173 8.86 -7.50 10.21
C VAL A 173 10.05 -8.14 10.90
N THR A 174 10.15 -9.47 10.82
CA THR A 174 11.34 -10.22 11.22
C THR A 174 12.07 -10.75 9.98
N ALA A 175 13.28 -10.28 9.76
CA ALA A 175 14.10 -10.63 8.60
C ALA A 175 15.54 -11.00 9.04
N PRO A 176 16.34 -11.65 8.18
CA PRO A 176 17.78 -11.78 8.39
C PRO A 176 18.43 -10.42 8.69
N SER A 177 19.32 -10.36 9.68
CA SER A 177 19.79 -9.08 10.25
C SER A 177 20.67 -8.24 9.33
N HIS A 178 21.12 -8.78 8.19
CA HIS A 178 21.79 -7.99 7.15
C HIS A 178 20.84 -7.11 6.34
N TYR A 179 19.53 -7.32 6.43
CA TYR A 179 18.56 -6.41 5.84
C TYR A 179 18.27 -5.22 6.75
N GLN A 180 18.14 -4.03 6.16
CA GLN A 180 17.33 -2.97 6.75
C GLN A 180 15.93 -3.02 6.14
N VAL A 181 14.93 -2.88 7.00
CA VAL A 181 13.52 -2.89 6.61
C VAL A 181 12.94 -1.48 6.77
N VAL A 182 12.20 -1.04 5.76
CA VAL A 182 11.48 0.24 5.73
C VAL A 182 10.01 0.02 5.37
N SER A 183 9.12 0.79 5.98
CA SER A 183 7.67 0.79 5.71
C SER A 183 7.13 2.22 5.82
N ASN A 184 5.81 2.43 5.84
CA ASN A 184 5.19 3.74 6.06
C ASN A 184 5.37 4.22 7.53
N GLY A 185 5.19 5.51 7.77
CA GLY A 185 5.18 6.09 9.12
C GLY A 185 6.53 6.00 9.83
N LEU A 186 6.55 5.95 11.16
CA LEU A 186 7.79 5.98 11.96
C LEU A 186 8.27 4.58 12.38
N GLN A 187 9.59 4.37 12.44
CA GLN A 187 10.15 3.20 13.11
C GLN A 187 10.03 3.41 14.63
N VAL A 188 9.26 2.56 15.29
CA VAL A 188 9.03 2.62 16.73
C VAL A 188 9.81 1.55 17.51
N GLU A 189 10.26 0.50 16.83
CA GLU A 189 11.10 -0.55 17.42
C GLU A 189 12.11 -1.09 16.40
N ILE A 190 13.31 -1.40 16.89
CA ILE A 190 14.29 -2.23 16.21
C ILE A 190 15.03 -3.07 17.26
N SER A 191 15.00 -4.39 17.09
CA SER A 191 15.53 -5.34 18.07
C SER A 191 16.20 -6.51 17.34
N ASP A 192 17.43 -6.85 17.72
CA ASP A 192 18.05 -8.11 17.30
C ASP A 192 17.35 -9.27 18.03
N VAL A 193 17.03 -10.34 17.30
CA VAL A 193 16.35 -11.54 17.83
C VAL A 193 17.17 -12.80 17.49
N PRO A 194 16.96 -13.93 18.19
CA PRO A 194 17.77 -15.13 17.98
C PRO A 194 17.84 -15.60 16.52
N GLY A 195 18.94 -16.26 16.17
CA GLY A 195 19.14 -16.84 14.83
C GLY A 195 19.66 -15.86 13.77
N GLY A 196 20.32 -14.77 14.16
CA GLY A 196 20.86 -13.78 13.21
C GLY A 196 19.75 -13.01 12.49
N ARG A 197 18.64 -12.78 13.18
CA ARG A 197 17.47 -12.08 12.64
C ARG A 197 17.26 -10.78 13.40
N ARG A 198 16.54 -9.87 12.77
CA ARG A 198 16.17 -8.57 13.32
C ARG A 198 14.69 -8.35 13.14
N ARG A 199 14.06 -7.87 14.22
CA ARG A 199 12.67 -7.43 14.22
C ARG A 199 12.63 -5.91 14.14
N THR A 200 11.82 -5.37 13.23
CA THR A 200 11.55 -3.94 13.10
C THR A 200 10.05 -3.70 13.16
N HIS A 201 9.62 -2.68 13.89
CA HIS A 201 8.23 -2.24 13.96
C HIS A 201 8.11 -0.83 13.40
N TRP A 202 7.33 -0.72 12.33
CA TRP A 202 6.95 0.54 11.71
C TRP A 202 5.48 0.82 11.96
N LYS A 203 5.15 2.06 12.30
CA LYS A 203 3.79 2.51 12.60
C LYS A 203 3.44 3.75 11.79
N ASN A 204 2.42 3.61 10.94
CA ASN A 204 1.76 4.68 10.21
C ASN A 204 0.44 5.05 10.91
N SER A 205 0.39 6.27 11.43
CA SER A 205 -0.71 6.80 12.23
C SER A 205 -1.68 7.66 11.42
N VAL A 206 -1.41 7.88 10.14
CA VAL A 206 -2.31 8.58 9.21
C VAL A 206 -3.05 7.54 8.37
N PRO A 207 -4.40 7.53 8.33
CA PRO A 207 -5.14 6.61 7.49
C PRO A 207 -4.79 6.78 6.00
N ILE A 208 -4.42 5.69 5.33
CA ILE A 208 -4.08 5.65 3.91
C ILE A 208 -4.77 4.47 3.22
N ALA A 209 -4.93 4.56 1.90
CA ALA A 209 -5.46 3.46 1.11
C ALA A 209 -4.47 2.27 1.09
N PRO A 210 -4.94 1.01 1.02
CA PRO A 210 -4.05 -0.15 1.12
C PRO A 210 -2.98 -0.26 0.01
N TRP A 211 -3.26 0.28 -1.17
CA TRP A 211 -2.29 0.32 -2.27
C TRP A 211 -1.06 1.20 -1.93
N LEU A 212 -1.17 2.09 -0.95
CA LEU A 212 -0.08 2.94 -0.46
C LEU A 212 0.79 2.27 0.61
N TYR A 213 0.44 1.07 1.07
CA TYR A 213 1.26 0.34 2.03
C TYR A 213 2.61 -0.06 1.41
N VAL A 214 3.68 0.08 2.20
CA VAL A 214 5.05 -0.22 1.79
C VAL A 214 5.67 -1.26 2.69
N LEU A 215 6.33 -2.22 2.06
CA LEU A 215 7.38 -3.02 2.67
C LEU A 215 8.59 -3.01 1.74
N GLY A 216 9.72 -2.47 2.21
CA GLY A 216 11.02 -2.56 1.56
C GLY A 216 12.02 -3.25 2.48
N ALA A 217 12.75 -4.24 1.98
CA ALA A 217 13.86 -4.87 2.67
C ALA A 217 15.02 -5.14 1.71
N ALA A 218 16.15 -4.52 1.97
CA ALA A 218 17.38 -4.64 1.18
C ALA A 218 18.59 -4.32 2.05
N ARG A 219 19.80 -4.50 1.49
CA ARG A 219 21.02 -3.93 2.07
C ARG A 219 21.12 -2.48 1.65
N PHE A 220 20.62 -1.59 2.50
CA PHE A 220 20.58 -0.16 2.25
C PHE A 220 21.79 0.57 2.84
N ALA A 221 22.21 1.62 2.15
CA ALA A 221 22.79 2.79 2.78
C ALA A 221 21.68 3.82 3.04
N VAL A 222 21.65 4.38 4.25
CA VAL A 222 20.63 5.32 4.69
C VAL A 222 21.25 6.67 5.03
N GLN A 223 20.66 7.75 4.53
CA GLN A 223 21.01 9.12 4.90
C GLN A 223 19.81 9.80 5.53
N HIS A 224 19.98 10.35 6.73
CA HIS A 224 19.03 11.29 7.31
C HIS A 224 19.34 12.69 6.79
N VAL A 225 18.64 13.08 5.73
CA VAL A 225 18.90 14.29 4.94
C VAL A 225 18.63 15.56 5.77
N GLY A 226 17.63 15.51 6.65
CA GLY A 226 17.27 16.62 7.52
C GLY A 226 15.83 16.54 7.98
N LYS A 227 15.22 17.70 8.19
CA LYS A 227 13.81 17.82 8.57
C LYS A 227 13.10 18.90 7.77
N PHE A 228 11.80 18.72 7.59
CA PHE A 228 10.85 19.72 7.10
C PHE A 228 9.67 19.76 8.08
N ASP A 229 9.35 20.92 8.66
CA ASP A 229 8.34 21.08 9.72
C ASP A 229 8.46 20.06 10.86
N GLY A 230 9.70 19.80 11.29
CA GLY A 230 10.01 18.84 12.35
C GLY A 230 9.97 17.36 11.94
N LYS A 231 9.52 17.05 10.71
CA LYS A 231 9.38 15.70 10.15
C LYS A 231 10.64 15.30 9.41
N ALA A 232 11.10 14.07 9.63
CA ALA A 232 12.37 13.60 9.05
C ALA A 232 12.28 13.43 7.52
N ILE A 233 13.37 13.74 6.82
CA ILE A 233 13.59 13.39 5.41
C ILE A 233 14.73 12.39 5.35
N GLU A 234 14.50 11.28 4.65
CA GLU A 234 15.46 10.19 4.55
C GLU A 234 15.65 9.73 3.11
N THR A 235 16.85 9.26 2.81
CA THR A 235 17.16 8.59 1.54
C THR A 235 17.67 7.19 1.83
N TRP A 236 17.06 6.20 1.21
CA TRP A 236 17.36 4.78 1.36
C TRP A 236 17.73 4.21 -0.01
N VAL A 237 19.01 3.93 -0.23
CA VAL A 237 19.53 3.43 -1.51
C VAL A 237 20.30 2.16 -1.29
N TYR A 238 20.47 1.32 -2.32
CA TYR A 238 21.31 0.14 -2.18
C TYR A 238 22.72 0.52 -1.73
N ALA A 239 23.36 -0.31 -0.91
CA ALA A 239 24.65 0.02 -0.32
C ALA A 239 25.72 0.39 -1.37
N GLN A 240 25.65 -0.24 -2.55
CA GLN A 240 26.52 0.01 -3.71
C GLN A 240 26.26 1.35 -4.40
N ASP A 241 25.06 1.91 -4.25
CA ASP A 241 24.59 3.15 -4.86
C ASP A 241 24.71 4.36 -3.92
N ARG A 242 25.27 4.17 -2.72
CA ARG A 242 25.32 5.16 -1.63
C ARG A 242 25.56 6.59 -2.09
N ASP A 243 26.72 6.87 -2.68
CA ASP A 243 27.14 8.25 -2.94
C ASP A 243 26.34 8.87 -4.10
N ALA A 244 26.09 8.08 -5.15
CA ALA A 244 25.29 8.50 -6.30
C ALA A 244 23.84 8.80 -5.89
N GLY A 245 23.24 7.93 -5.09
CA GLY A 245 21.86 8.05 -4.66
C GLY A 245 21.66 9.16 -3.64
N PHE A 246 22.57 9.33 -2.69
CA PHE A 246 22.52 10.47 -1.77
C PHE A 246 22.64 11.81 -2.52
N ALA A 247 23.47 11.88 -3.56
CA ALA A 247 23.55 13.07 -4.41
C ALA A 247 22.25 13.31 -5.21
N ASP A 248 21.73 12.27 -5.87
CA ASP A 248 20.55 12.40 -6.74
C ASP A 248 19.27 12.76 -5.96
N PHE A 249 19.11 12.27 -4.72
CA PHE A 249 17.93 12.56 -3.89
C PHE A 249 18.11 13.77 -2.95
N ALA A 250 19.30 14.39 -2.86
CA ALA A 250 19.51 15.56 -2.00
C ALA A 250 18.65 16.76 -2.42
N THR A 251 18.31 16.86 -3.71
CA THR A 251 17.43 17.87 -4.30
C THR A 251 16.52 17.16 -5.30
N PRO A 252 15.21 17.42 -5.31
CA PRO A 252 14.54 18.62 -4.82
C PRO A 252 13.63 18.40 -3.61
N THR A 253 13.76 17.29 -2.87
CA THR A 253 12.76 16.84 -1.89
C THR A 253 12.26 17.93 -0.92
N LYS A 254 13.16 18.68 -0.30
CA LYS A 254 12.77 19.72 0.67
C LYS A 254 12.07 20.90 0.02
N ASP A 255 12.50 21.31 -1.18
CA ASP A 255 11.91 22.43 -1.91
C ASP A 255 10.50 22.08 -2.41
N VAL A 256 10.29 20.83 -2.84
CA VAL A 256 8.98 20.34 -3.26
C VAL A 256 8.02 20.28 -2.07
N LEU A 257 8.48 19.78 -0.92
CA LEU A 257 7.69 19.79 0.31
C LEU A 257 7.28 21.21 0.72
N ALA A 258 8.20 22.18 0.62
CA ALA A 258 7.91 23.58 0.89
C ALA A 258 6.85 24.13 -0.07
N TYR A 259 7.03 23.90 -1.37
CA TYR A 259 6.10 24.37 -2.40
C TYR A 259 4.67 23.86 -2.16
N TYR A 260 4.47 22.55 -2.04
CA TYR A 260 3.11 22.02 -1.83
C TYR A 260 2.54 22.41 -0.45
N SER A 261 3.40 22.58 0.57
CA SER A 261 2.95 23.05 1.88
C SER A 261 2.42 24.49 1.84
N ASP A 262 3.09 25.38 1.09
CA ASP A 262 2.71 26.78 0.97
C ASP A 262 1.49 27.00 0.07
N TYR A 263 1.34 26.20 -1.00
CA TYR A 263 0.31 26.42 -2.03
C TYR A 263 -0.91 25.51 -1.93
N VAL A 264 -0.80 24.33 -1.31
CA VAL A 264 -1.89 23.35 -1.22
C VAL A 264 -2.32 23.11 0.22
N GLY A 265 -1.37 22.84 1.12
CA GLY A 265 -1.65 22.68 2.54
C GLY A 265 -0.58 21.84 3.25
N PRO A 266 -0.62 21.69 4.58
CA PRO A 266 0.46 21.03 5.32
C PRO A 266 0.70 19.58 4.87
N PHE A 267 1.97 19.17 4.77
CA PHE A 267 2.34 17.77 4.55
C PHE A 267 1.74 16.89 5.66
N ALA A 268 0.99 15.84 5.31
CA ALA A 268 0.17 15.09 6.28
C ALA A 268 0.93 14.06 7.13
N TYR A 269 1.97 13.44 6.57
CA TYR A 269 2.60 12.23 7.16
C TYR A 269 3.71 12.53 8.16
N GLU A 270 4.17 11.53 8.90
CA GLU A 270 5.13 11.69 10.01
C GLU A 270 6.58 11.90 9.54
N ARG A 271 6.90 11.43 8.34
CA ARG A 271 8.20 11.60 7.67
C ARG A 271 8.06 11.43 6.15
N LEU A 272 9.15 11.64 5.43
CA LEU A 272 9.28 11.27 4.03
C LEU A 272 10.58 10.52 3.80
N ALA A 273 10.50 9.30 3.26
CA ALA A 273 11.64 8.59 2.72
C ALA A 273 11.56 8.44 1.21
N ASN A 274 12.68 8.72 0.53
CA ASN A 274 12.91 8.35 -0.86
C ASN A 274 13.68 7.03 -0.89
N ILE A 275 13.11 5.99 -1.50
CA ILE A 275 13.62 4.62 -1.39
C ILE A 275 13.90 4.08 -2.80
N GLN A 276 15.13 3.65 -3.06
CA GLN A 276 15.47 2.93 -4.28
C GLN A 276 14.92 1.49 -4.21
N SER A 277 14.27 1.06 -5.29
CA SER A 277 13.55 -0.22 -5.37
C SER A 277 13.68 -0.85 -6.76
N ASN A 278 13.68 -2.18 -6.81
CA ASN A 278 13.55 -2.94 -8.06
C ASN A 278 12.09 -3.30 -8.38
N SER A 279 11.11 -2.90 -7.57
CA SER A 279 9.69 -3.23 -7.80
C SER A 279 9.01 -2.33 -8.84
N VAL A 280 9.57 -1.15 -9.12
CA VAL A 280 8.94 -0.12 -9.96
C VAL A 280 9.85 0.31 -11.11
N SER A 281 9.26 0.78 -12.22
CA SER A 281 10.01 1.27 -13.40
C SER A 281 10.18 2.80 -13.41
N GLY A 282 9.25 3.54 -12.79
CA GLY A 282 9.30 4.98 -12.55
C GLY A 282 9.46 5.27 -11.07
N GLY A 283 8.40 5.82 -10.46
CA GLY A 283 8.21 5.84 -9.01
C GLY A 283 6.88 5.16 -8.64
N MET A 284 6.65 5.08 -7.34
CA MET A 284 5.42 4.66 -6.69
C MET A 284 5.29 5.51 -5.43
N GLU A 285 4.26 6.33 -5.42
CA GLU A 285 4.00 7.45 -4.52
C GLU A 285 3.65 7.05 -3.10
N ALA A 286 3.95 5.82 -2.68
CA ALA A 286 3.51 5.28 -1.41
C ALA A 286 3.73 6.25 -0.23
N ALA A 287 2.67 6.46 0.53
CA ALA A 287 2.59 7.54 1.50
C ALA A 287 3.74 7.48 2.51
N SER A 288 4.43 8.60 2.73
CA SER A 288 5.62 8.73 3.61
C SER A 288 6.88 7.94 3.21
N ALA A 289 6.82 7.06 2.21
CA ALA A 289 7.88 6.09 1.88
C ALA A 289 7.89 5.78 0.37
N ILE A 290 8.24 6.77 -0.45
CA ILE A 290 8.17 6.71 -1.90
C ILE A 290 9.20 5.71 -2.44
N LEU A 291 8.79 4.82 -3.34
CA LEU A 291 9.68 3.91 -4.04
C LEU A 291 10.05 4.49 -5.41
N TYR A 292 11.33 4.43 -5.77
CA TYR A 292 11.86 4.84 -7.06
C TYR A 292 12.57 3.68 -7.72
N SER A 293 12.50 3.60 -9.05
CA SER A 293 13.19 2.58 -9.84
C SER A 293 14.69 2.54 -9.51
N GLU A 294 15.29 1.37 -9.52
CA GLU A 294 16.73 1.22 -9.28
C GLU A 294 17.60 1.89 -10.35
N GLY A 295 17.02 2.20 -11.52
CA GLY A 295 17.64 3.02 -12.56
C GLY A 295 17.55 4.54 -12.31
N SER A 296 16.89 4.98 -11.23
CA SER A 296 16.81 6.38 -10.82
C SER A 296 18.11 6.94 -10.25
N VAL A 297 18.92 6.05 -9.64
CA VAL A 297 20.23 6.41 -9.13
C VAL A 297 21.24 6.33 -10.27
N THR A 298 21.63 7.50 -10.77
CA THR A 298 22.59 7.67 -11.87
C THR A 298 23.86 8.39 -11.43
N GLY A 299 23.81 9.16 -10.33
CA GLY A 299 24.89 10.02 -9.84
C GLY A 299 25.14 11.25 -10.72
N THR A 300 24.20 11.58 -11.61
CA THR A 300 24.39 12.63 -12.63
C THR A 300 23.44 13.82 -12.46
N GLY A 301 22.54 13.81 -11.48
CA GLY A 301 21.54 14.89 -11.32
C GLY A 301 20.57 14.95 -12.49
N SER A 302 20.14 13.79 -13.00
CA SER A 302 19.26 13.66 -14.16
C SER A 302 17.98 14.50 -14.01
N VAL A 303 17.73 15.39 -14.97
CA VAL A 303 16.49 16.21 -15.01
C VAL A 303 15.24 15.35 -15.06
N ARG A 304 15.28 14.23 -15.82
CA ARG A 304 14.16 13.30 -15.89
C ARG A 304 13.84 12.73 -14.51
N TRP A 305 14.84 12.23 -13.80
CA TRP A 305 14.63 11.62 -12.47
C TRP A 305 14.25 12.65 -11.42
N ARG A 306 14.80 13.87 -11.49
CA ARG A 306 14.35 15.00 -10.67
C ARG A 306 12.86 15.29 -10.86
N ASN A 307 12.35 15.28 -12.09
CA ASN A 307 10.93 15.48 -12.36
C ASN A 307 10.06 14.33 -11.83
N VAL A 308 10.56 13.09 -11.87
CA VAL A 308 9.90 11.95 -11.21
C VAL A 308 9.85 12.17 -9.69
N VAL A 309 10.95 12.58 -9.05
CA VAL A 309 10.95 12.90 -7.61
C VAL A 309 9.92 13.98 -7.26
N ILE A 310 9.81 15.04 -8.07
CA ILE A 310 8.79 16.09 -7.90
C ILE A 310 7.38 15.49 -8.00
N HIS A 311 7.13 14.66 -9.02
CA HIS A 311 5.84 14.01 -9.26
C HIS A 311 5.41 13.12 -8.09
N GLU A 312 6.28 12.23 -7.62
CA GLU A 312 5.92 11.33 -6.52
C GLU A 312 5.70 12.07 -5.18
N ILE A 313 6.40 13.18 -4.96
CA ILE A 313 6.17 14.00 -3.76
C ILE A 313 4.86 14.78 -3.87
N ALA A 314 4.46 15.21 -5.07
CA ALA A 314 3.15 15.84 -5.29
C ALA A 314 2.01 14.92 -4.86
N HIS A 315 2.15 13.61 -5.12
CA HIS A 315 1.15 12.62 -4.76
C HIS A 315 0.91 12.50 -3.23
N GLN A 316 1.85 12.98 -2.40
CA GLN A 316 1.63 13.05 -0.96
C GLN A 316 0.42 13.95 -0.59
N TRP A 317 -0.03 14.82 -1.51
CA TRP A 317 -1.29 15.56 -1.42
C TRP A 317 -2.38 14.94 -2.28
N PHE A 318 -2.09 14.72 -3.57
CA PHE A 318 -3.05 14.27 -4.59
C PHE A 318 -2.91 12.75 -4.82
N GLY A 319 -3.95 11.98 -4.54
CA GLY A 319 -3.88 10.51 -4.53
C GLY A 319 -3.67 9.93 -3.13
N ASN A 320 -2.83 10.54 -2.28
CA ASN A 320 -2.58 9.98 -0.93
C ASN A 320 -3.41 10.62 0.18
N ALA A 321 -3.29 11.94 0.38
CA ALA A 321 -4.03 12.64 1.43
C ALA A 321 -5.50 12.78 1.02
N VAL A 322 -5.71 13.29 -0.20
CA VAL A 322 -6.99 13.26 -0.91
C VAL A 322 -6.91 12.13 -1.93
N THR A 323 -7.63 11.04 -1.68
CA THR A 323 -7.64 9.84 -2.55
C THR A 323 -9.00 9.75 -3.24
N GLU A 324 -8.99 9.22 -4.46
CA GLU A 324 -10.16 8.80 -5.18
C GLU A 324 -11.05 7.88 -4.32
N ALA A 325 -12.37 8.07 -4.37
CA ALA A 325 -13.30 7.19 -3.66
C ALA A 325 -13.48 5.84 -4.37
N ASP A 326 -13.11 5.80 -5.64
CA ASP A 326 -13.41 4.76 -6.60
C ASP A 326 -12.34 4.75 -7.70
N TRP A 327 -12.03 3.58 -8.27
CA TRP A 327 -11.01 3.46 -9.31
C TRP A 327 -11.37 4.19 -10.61
N ASP A 328 -12.67 4.42 -10.84
CA ASP A 328 -13.14 5.25 -11.96
C ASP A 328 -12.60 6.70 -11.89
N ASP A 329 -12.25 7.16 -10.69
CA ASP A 329 -11.80 8.53 -10.40
C ASP A 329 -10.27 8.66 -10.27
N VAL A 330 -9.52 7.65 -10.71
CA VAL A 330 -8.04 7.63 -10.62
C VAL A 330 -7.36 8.83 -11.28
N TRP A 331 -8.02 9.46 -12.25
CA TRP A 331 -7.53 10.66 -12.95
C TRP A 331 -7.40 11.90 -12.04
N LEU A 332 -7.96 11.86 -10.82
CA LEU A 332 -7.81 12.90 -9.81
C LEU A 332 -6.44 12.90 -9.10
N SER A 333 -5.71 11.78 -9.21
CA SER A 333 -4.37 11.57 -8.64
C SER A 333 -3.30 12.17 -9.53
#